data_AF-A0A2W5QLQ0-F1
#
_entry.id   AF-A0A2W5QLQ0-F1
#
_cell.length_a   1.000
_cell.length_b   1.000
_cell.length_c   1.000
_cell.angle_alpha   90.00
_cell.angle_beta   90.00
_cell.angle_gamma   90.00
#
_symmetry.space_group_name_H-M   'P 1'
#
loop_
_entity.id
_entity.type
_entity.pdbx_description
1 polymer ?
#
loop_
_entity_poly.entity_id
_entity_poly.type
_entity_poly.pdbx_seq_one_letter_code
_entity_poly.pdbx_strand_id
1 'polypeptide(L)'
;MSRILTAEEFLTLVLAKLKLMANRDFVLETAVIDRRFEAAYEWLSNREAEFNIVSNFTFRRDPLYGVTATFRDALLSLRERRLIQPDPSKRAYRLSLSMQLAENYMKHSVLAPEALCELVHDTFPEVAEAISA
;
A
#
# COMPACT_ATOMS: atom_id res chain seq x y z
N MET A 1 24.17 -6.89 -0.92
CA MET A 1 23.72 -5.52 -0.59
C MET A 1 22.22 -5.56 -0.41
N SER A 2 21.70 -5.00 0.67
CA SER A 2 20.26 -4.89 0.90
C SER A 2 19.69 -3.77 0.05
N ARG A 3 18.50 -3.95 -0.51
CA ARG A 3 17.85 -2.94 -1.34
C ARG A 3 17.08 -1.96 -0.47
N ILE A 4 17.27 -0.66 -0.70
CA ILE A 4 16.48 0.36 -0.03
C ILE A 4 15.08 0.37 -0.64
N LEU A 5 14.05 0.31 0.20
CA LEU A 5 12.65 0.46 -0.21
C LEU A 5 12.13 1.80 0.32
N THR A 6 11.56 2.59 -0.58
CA THR A 6 10.98 3.90 -0.25
C THR A 6 9.49 3.80 0.10
N ALA A 7 8.96 4.80 0.81
CA ALA A 7 7.54 4.87 1.14
C ALA A 7 6.67 4.82 -0.12
N GLU A 8 7.04 5.59 -1.16
CA GLU A 8 6.27 5.64 -2.41
C GLU A 8 6.27 4.30 -3.15
N GLU A 9 7.43 3.65 -3.25
CA GLU A 9 7.53 2.32 -3.85
C GLU A 9 6.69 1.32 -3.07
N PHE A 10 6.79 1.31 -1.74
CA PHE A 10 6.03 0.40 -0.90
C PHE A 10 4.51 0.60 -1.06
N LEU A 11 4.00 1.84 -0.95
CA LEU A 11 2.58 2.10 -1.18
C LEU A 11 2.16 1.70 -2.60
N THR A 12 2.99 1.99 -3.60
CA THR A 12 2.69 1.63 -5.00
C THR A 12 2.53 0.12 -5.15
N LEU A 13 3.41 -0.68 -4.55
CA LEU A 13 3.35 -2.14 -4.59
C LEU A 13 2.10 -2.67 -3.88
N VAL A 14 1.77 -2.15 -2.70
CA VAL A 14 0.55 -2.53 -1.97
C VAL A 14 -0.70 -2.18 -2.78
N LEU A 15 -0.79 -0.98 -3.34
CA LEU A 15 -1.93 -0.55 -4.16
C LEU A 15 -2.04 -1.34 -5.47
N ALA A 16 -0.93 -1.64 -6.12
CA ALA A 16 -0.91 -2.50 -7.30
C ALA A 16 -1.41 -3.90 -6.97
N LYS A 17 -0.96 -4.48 -5.86
CA LYS A 17 -1.43 -5.78 -5.43
C LYS A 17 -2.92 -5.77 -5.09
N LEU A 18 -3.40 -4.75 -4.36
CA LEU A 18 -4.81 -4.53 -4.08
C LEU A 18 -5.65 -4.43 -5.36
N LYS A 19 -5.17 -3.72 -6.41
CA LYS A 19 -5.89 -3.60 -7.69
C LYS A 19 -6.06 -4.97 -8.35
N LEU A 20 -4.98 -5.74 -8.42
CA LEU A 20 -4.98 -7.06 -9.06
C LEU A 20 -5.86 -8.07 -8.30
N MET A 21 -5.85 -7.98 -6.97
CA MET A 21 -6.63 -8.84 -6.10
C MET A 21 -8.13 -8.49 -6.12
N ALA A 22 -8.48 -7.20 -6.00
CA ALA A 22 -9.88 -6.79 -5.98
C ALA A 22 -10.57 -6.92 -7.36
N ASN A 23 -9.80 -6.86 -8.45
CA ASN A 23 -10.28 -6.85 -9.84
C ASN A 23 -11.45 -5.88 -10.10
N ARG A 24 -11.55 -4.80 -9.30
CA ARG A 24 -12.62 -3.79 -9.35
C ARG A 24 -12.11 -2.44 -8.86
N ASP A 25 -12.97 -1.44 -8.90
CA ASP A 25 -12.69 -0.14 -8.29
C ASP A 25 -12.75 -0.29 -6.77
N PHE A 26 -11.61 -0.04 -6.13
CA PHE A 26 -11.45 -0.16 -4.69
C PHE A 26 -11.45 1.24 -4.06
N VAL A 27 -12.23 1.40 -2.99
CA VAL A 27 -12.33 2.66 -2.23
C VAL A 27 -11.63 2.47 -0.90
N LEU A 28 -10.60 3.27 -0.67
CA LEU A 28 -9.80 3.32 0.54
C LEU A 28 -10.34 4.44 1.44
N GLU A 29 -11.08 4.11 2.48
CA GLU A 29 -11.58 5.11 3.42
C GLU A 29 -10.43 5.71 4.23
N THR A 30 -10.35 7.04 4.32
CA THR A 30 -9.20 7.75 4.91
C THR A 30 -9.02 7.43 6.40
N ALA A 31 -10.09 7.14 7.14
CA ALA A 31 -9.98 6.77 8.55
C ALA A 31 -9.35 5.36 8.76
N VAL A 32 -9.44 4.50 7.74
CA VAL A 32 -8.98 3.12 7.77
C VAL A 32 -7.62 2.99 7.10
N ILE A 33 -7.37 3.76 6.04
CA ILE A 33 -6.13 3.71 5.24
C ILE A 33 -4.88 3.86 6.11
N ASP A 34 -4.90 4.79 7.07
CA ASP A 34 -3.75 5.06 7.94
C ASP A 34 -3.38 3.82 8.78
N ARG A 35 -4.38 3.16 9.36
CA ARG A 35 -4.19 1.94 10.18
C ARG A 35 -3.70 0.78 9.33
N ARG A 36 -4.24 0.65 8.12
CA ARG A 36 -3.91 -0.45 7.20
C ARG A 36 -2.47 -0.35 6.71
N PHE A 37 -2.03 0.84 6.33
CA PHE A 37 -0.65 1.06 5.90
C PHE A 37 0.35 1.05 7.06
N GLU A 38 -0.05 1.48 8.27
CA GLU A 38 0.76 1.26 9.48
C GLU A 38 0.97 -0.23 9.73
N ALA A 39 -0.09 -1.05 9.71
CA ALA A 39 0.02 -2.51 9.87
C ALA A 39 0.86 -3.15 8.75
N ALA A 40 0.70 -2.70 7.50
CA ALA A 40 1.51 -3.16 6.37
C ALA A 40 2.99 -2.81 6.55
N TYR A 41 3.30 -1.62 7.05
CA TYR A 41 4.67 -1.24 7.39
C TYR A 41 5.22 -2.09 8.54
N GLU A 42 4.44 -2.33 9.59
CA GLU A 42 4.87 -3.19 10.70
C GLU A 42 5.18 -4.61 10.23
N TRP A 43 4.29 -5.19 9.40
CA TRP A 43 4.50 -6.48 8.76
C TRP A 43 5.83 -6.51 7.99
N LEU A 44 6.10 -5.48 7.17
CA LEU A 44 7.34 -5.38 6.40
C LEU A 44 8.56 -5.24 7.33
N SER A 45 8.50 -4.32 8.30
CA SER A 45 9.62 -3.99 9.20
C SER A 45 10.08 -5.20 10.01
N ASN A 46 9.16 -6.09 10.38
CA ASN A 46 9.46 -7.33 11.10
C ASN A 46 10.10 -8.41 10.21
N ARG A 47 10.08 -8.24 8.89
CA ARG A 47 10.52 -9.22 7.88
C ARG A 47 11.56 -8.66 6.90
N GLU A 48 12.10 -7.46 7.14
CA GLU A 48 13.09 -6.83 6.26
C GLU A 48 14.31 -7.72 5.97
N ALA A 49 14.80 -8.42 7.01
CA ALA A 49 15.90 -9.35 6.89
C ALA A 49 15.59 -10.55 5.98
N GLU A 50 14.34 -11.03 5.98
CA GLU A 50 13.88 -12.12 5.11
C GLU A 50 13.95 -11.74 3.64
N PHE A 51 13.59 -10.49 3.33
CA PHE A 51 13.56 -9.99 1.96
C PHE A 51 14.85 -9.30 1.50
N ASN A 52 15.86 -9.20 2.38
CA ASN A 52 17.09 -8.44 2.14
C ASN A 52 16.78 -6.98 1.70
N ILE A 53 15.81 -6.36 2.37
CA ILE A 53 15.34 -4.98 2.14
C ILE A 53 15.63 -4.15 3.40
N VAL A 54 15.78 -2.84 3.22
CA VAL A 54 15.79 -1.86 4.33
C VAL A 54 14.83 -0.73 3.98
N SER A 55 13.83 -0.48 4.83
CA SER A 55 12.93 0.67 4.67
C SER A 55 13.59 1.93 5.16
N ASN A 56 13.56 3.00 4.37
CA ASN A 56 14.02 4.32 4.79
C ASN A 56 12.88 5.24 5.28
N PHE A 57 11.75 4.65 5.66
CA PHE A 57 10.53 5.35 6.02
C PHE A 57 9.85 4.70 7.23
N THR A 58 8.87 5.41 7.80
CA THR A 58 7.98 4.88 8.84
C THR A 58 6.58 5.44 8.71
N PHE A 59 5.57 4.59 8.97
CA PHE A 59 4.16 4.98 9.03
C PHE A 59 3.56 4.87 10.43
N ARG A 60 4.38 4.63 11.45
CA ARG A 60 3.91 4.59 12.84
C ARG A 60 3.23 5.91 13.19
N ARG A 61 1.98 5.83 13.62
CA ARG A 61 1.23 7.02 14.03
C ARG A 61 1.77 7.50 15.37
N ASP A 62 2.04 8.80 15.44
CA ASP A 62 2.31 9.45 16.71
C ASP A 62 0.97 9.73 17.41
N PRO A 63 0.78 9.35 18.69
CA PRO A 63 -0.46 9.62 19.41
C PRO A 63 -0.87 11.10 19.47
N LEU A 64 0.09 12.02 19.37
CA LEU A 64 -0.11 13.47 19.45
C LEU A 64 -0.24 14.13 18.07
N TYR A 65 0.52 13.65 17.08
CA TYR A 65 0.59 14.28 15.74
C TYR A 65 -0.16 13.52 14.65
N GLY A 66 -0.66 12.32 14.96
CA GLY A 66 -1.35 11.44 14.03
C GLY A 66 -0.40 10.85 12.99
N VAL A 67 -0.87 10.80 11.75
CA VAL A 67 -0.18 10.18 10.60
C VAL A 67 1.14 10.88 10.29
N THR A 68 2.19 10.11 9.98
CA THR A 68 3.50 10.66 9.64
C THR A 68 3.44 11.54 8.39
N ALA A 69 4.25 12.59 8.36
CA ALA A 69 4.41 13.45 7.17
C ALA A 69 4.77 12.60 5.94
N THR A 70 5.63 11.59 6.12
CA THR A 70 6.05 10.66 5.08
C THR A 70 4.89 9.92 4.42
N PHE A 71 3.89 9.46 5.19
CA PHE A 71 2.73 8.80 4.59
C PHE A 71 1.85 9.78 3.80
N ARG A 72 1.66 11.00 4.31
CA ARG A 72 0.89 12.05 3.61
C ARG A 72 1.57 12.47 2.31
N ASP A 73 2.89 12.64 2.34
CA ASP A 73 3.69 12.99 1.16
C ASP A 73 3.65 11.87 0.12
N ALA A 74 3.74 10.61 0.56
CA ALA A 74 3.60 9.47 -0.33
C ALA A 74 2.18 9.42 -0.97
N LEU A 75 1.11 9.63 -0.19
CA LEU A 75 -0.25 9.72 -0.73
C LEU A 75 -0.41 10.87 -1.74
N LEU A 76 0.22 12.02 -1.47
CA LEU A 76 0.22 13.17 -2.38
C LEU A 76 0.89 12.81 -3.70
N SER A 77 2.08 12.20 -3.65
CA SER A 77 2.84 11.74 -4.82
C SER A 77 2.04 10.73 -5.66
N LEU A 78 1.36 9.77 -5.00
CA LEU A 78 0.49 8.80 -5.69
C LEU A 78 -0.71 9.48 -6.38
N ARG A 79 -1.27 10.52 -5.76
CA ARG A 79 -2.36 11.31 -6.35
C ARG A 79 -1.88 12.09 -7.57
N GLU A 80 -0.71 12.73 -7.49
CA GLU A 80 -0.10 13.44 -8.62
C GLU A 80 0.18 12.51 -9.80
N ARG A 81 0.59 11.28 -9.50
CA ARG A 81 0.79 10.19 -10.47
C ARG A 81 -0.52 9.53 -10.93
N ARG A 82 -1.69 10.00 -10.48
CA ARG A 82 -3.03 9.49 -10.80
C ARG A 82 -3.21 8.01 -10.47
N LEU A 83 -2.50 7.49 -9.47
CA LEU A 83 -2.69 6.13 -8.97
C LEU A 83 -3.88 6.05 -8.03
N ILE A 84 -4.17 7.15 -7.34
CA ILE A 84 -5.37 7.33 -6.52
C ILE A 84 -6.04 8.66 -6.86
N GLN A 85 -7.35 8.74 -6.64
CA GLN A 85 -8.14 9.96 -6.76
C GLN A 85 -8.98 10.18 -5.50
N PRO A 86 -9.14 11.43 -5.03
CA PRO A 86 -10.08 11.70 -3.94
C PRO A 86 -11.50 11.34 -4.39
N ASP A 87 -12.24 10.63 -3.54
CA ASP A 87 -13.67 10.42 -3.78
C ASP A 87 -14.44 11.68 -3.33
N PRO A 88 -15.20 12.35 -4.21
CA PRO A 88 -15.87 13.61 -3.84
C PRO A 88 -17.03 13.41 -2.85
N SER A 89 -17.53 12.18 -2.72
CA SER A 89 -18.71 11.86 -1.89
C SER A 89 -18.33 11.33 -0.50
N LYS A 90 -17.06 10.97 -0.29
CA LYS A 90 -16.57 10.34 0.94
C LYS A 90 -15.21 10.89 1.34
N ARG A 91 -14.85 10.80 2.62
CA ARG A 91 -13.45 10.96 3.03
C ARG A 91 -12.68 9.68 2.68
N ALA A 92 -12.40 9.50 1.39
CA ALA A 92 -11.80 8.30 0.85
C ALA A 92 -10.99 8.59 -0.42
N TYR A 93 -10.17 7.63 -0.80
CA TYR A 93 -9.46 7.59 -2.07
C TYR A 93 -9.98 6.44 -2.93
N ARG A 94 -10.26 6.69 -4.20
CA ARG A 94 -10.51 5.65 -5.19
C ARG A 94 -9.21 5.26 -5.86
N LEU A 95 -8.97 3.96 -5.96
CA LEU A 95 -7.84 3.41 -6.69
C LEU A 95 -8.07 3.53 -8.20
N SER A 96 -7.34 4.44 -8.85
CA SER A 96 -7.44 4.73 -10.29
C SER A 96 -6.36 4.05 -11.14
N LEU A 97 -5.49 3.26 -10.50
CA LEU A 97 -4.47 2.45 -11.15
C LEU A 97 -5.09 1.45 -12.14
N SER A 98 -4.55 1.36 -13.38
CA SER A 98 -5.00 0.37 -14.38
C SER A 98 -4.40 -1.02 -14.10
N MET A 99 -5.07 -2.07 -14.58
CA MET A 99 -4.58 -3.46 -14.43
C MET A 99 -3.18 -3.63 -15.05
N GLN A 100 -2.97 -3.10 -16.27
CA GLN A 100 -1.68 -3.18 -16.95
C GLN A 100 -0.56 -2.50 -16.16
N LEU A 101 -0.84 -1.35 -15.55
CA LEU A 101 0.16 -0.63 -14.76
C LEU A 101 0.43 -1.35 -13.43
N ALA A 102 -0.60 -1.95 -12.81
CA ALA A 102 -0.45 -2.77 -11.62
C ALA A 102 0.41 -4.02 -11.89
N GLU A 103 0.17 -4.74 -12.98
CA GLU A 103 1.01 -5.86 -13.41
C GLU A 103 2.46 -5.43 -13.65
N ASN A 104 2.67 -4.26 -14.25
CA ASN A 104 4.00 -3.72 -14.48
C ASN A 104 4.75 -3.45 -13.15
N TYR A 105 4.07 -2.89 -12.15
CA TYR A 105 4.66 -2.72 -10.81
C TYR A 105 4.99 -4.06 -10.14
N MET A 106 4.15 -5.09 -10.31
CA MET A 106 4.46 -6.43 -9.78
C MET A 106 5.68 -7.07 -10.45
N LYS A 107 5.83 -6.93 -11.78
CA LYS A 107 7.00 -7.46 -12.51
C LYS A 107 8.33 -6.86 -12.05
N HIS A 108 8.30 -5.62 -11.57
CA HIS A 108 9.48 -4.88 -11.09
C HIS A 108 9.54 -4.78 -9.56
N SER A 109 8.70 -5.53 -8.86
CA SER A 109 8.62 -5.52 -7.41
C SER A 109 9.91 -6.00 -6.77
N VAL A 110 10.27 -5.39 -5.64
CA VAL A 110 11.35 -5.86 -4.78
C VAL A 110 10.91 -7.00 -3.86
N LEU A 111 9.61 -7.09 -3.60
CA LEU A 111 8.98 -8.14 -2.83
C LEU A 111 8.44 -9.21 -3.78
N ALA A 112 8.63 -10.48 -3.41
CA ALA A 112 8.06 -11.59 -4.15
C ALA A 112 6.52 -11.50 -4.22
N PRO A 113 5.88 -11.96 -5.29
CA PRO A 113 4.42 -11.92 -5.43
C PRO A 113 3.66 -12.57 -4.27
N GLU A 114 4.22 -13.63 -3.70
CA GLU A 114 3.67 -14.38 -2.56
C GLU A 114 3.73 -13.55 -1.28
N ALA A 115 4.86 -12.88 -1.02
CA ALA A 115 5.02 -11.98 0.12
C ALA A 115 4.03 -10.79 0.05
N LEU A 116 3.81 -10.24 -1.15
CA LEU A 116 2.81 -9.20 -1.35
C LEU A 116 1.37 -9.71 -1.19
N CYS A 117 1.08 -10.96 -1.60
CA CYS A 117 -0.21 -11.61 -1.32
C CYS A 117 -0.45 -11.69 0.19
N GLU A 118 0.50 -12.23 0.93
CA GLU A 118 0.40 -12.40 2.38
C GLU A 118 0.25 -11.04 3.08
N LEU A 119 1.10 -10.06 2.75
CA LEU A 119 1.01 -8.71 3.29
C LEU A 119 -0.39 -8.12 3.08
N VAL A 120 -0.92 -8.16 1.86
CA VAL A 120 -2.23 -7.57 1.56
C VAL A 120 -3.35 -8.35 2.26
N HIS A 121 -3.27 -9.67 2.30
CA HIS A 121 -4.25 -10.51 2.98
C HIS A 121 -4.31 -10.20 4.49
N ASP A 122 -3.16 -10.10 5.14
CA ASP A 122 -3.08 -9.88 6.60
C ASP A 122 -3.46 -8.46 7.01
N THR A 123 -3.22 -7.48 6.13
CA THR A 123 -3.37 -6.07 6.49
C THR A 123 -4.61 -5.41 5.89
N PHE A 124 -5.17 -5.93 4.78
CA PHE A 124 -6.37 -5.45 4.10
C PHE A 124 -7.45 -6.55 3.95
N PRO A 125 -8.06 -7.01 5.05
CA PRO A 125 -8.98 -8.15 5.06
C PRO A 125 -10.23 -7.92 4.19
N GLU A 126 -10.72 -6.69 4.09
CA GLU A 126 -11.84 -6.33 3.20
C GLU A 126 -11.62 -6.68 1.72
N VAL A 127 -10.36 -6.84 1.29
CA VAL A 127 -10.02 -7.30 -0.06
C VAL A 127 -9.88 -8.82 -0.13
N ALA A 128 -9.38 -9.45 0.93
CA ALA A 128 -9.30 -10.91 1.03
C ALA A 128 -10.70 -11.57 1.03
N GLU A 129 -11.65 -10.96 1.74
CA GLU A 129 -13.05 -11.43 1.77
C GLU A 129 -13.73 -11.31 0.40
N ALA A 130 -13.42 -10.26 -0.37
CA ALA A 130 -14.01 -10.03 -1.70
C ALA A 130 -13.53 -11.02 -2.77
N ILE A 131 -12.44 -11.76 -2.52
CA ILE A 131 -11.87 -12.78 -3.42
C ILE A 131 -12.35 -14.17 -3.03
N SER A 132 -12.77 -14.35 -1.78
CA SER A 132 -13.25 -15.63 -1.22
C SER A 132 -14.76 -15.84 -1.40
N ALA A 133 -15.47 -14.86 -1.95
CA ALA A 133 -16.92 -14.85 -2.19
C ALA A 133 -17.24 -14.91 -3.69
#